data_AF-A0A945FI74-F1
#
_entry.id   AF-A0A945FI74-F1
#
_cell.length_a   1.000
_cell.length_b   1.000
_cell.length_c   1.000
_cell.angle_alpha   90.00
_cell.angle_beta   90.00
_cell.angle_gamma   90.00
#
_symmetry.space_group_name_H-M   'P 1'
#
loop_
_entity.id
_entity.type
_entity.pdbx_description
1 polymer ?
#
loop_
_entity_poly.entity_id
_entity_poly.type
_entity_poly.pdbx_seq_one_letter_code
_entity_poly.pdbx_strand_id
1 'polypeptide(L)' 'RFGDRIEDYEKARGKYIIDQEVMDALSKDAIVMHPLPRVDEIDPVVDSDPRAAYFRQAHNGLHIRMALLRMVLEV' A
#
# COMPACT_ATOMS: atom_id res chain seq x y z
N ARG A 1 -18.82 -18.19 8.45
CA ARG A 1 -17.96 -17.77 7.30
C ARG A 1 -16.54 -17.32 7.72
N PHE A 2 -16.25 -17.05 9.01
CA PHE A 2 -14.91 -16.66 9.46
C PHE A 2 -14.38 -17.39 10.70
N GLY A 3 -15.14 -18.31 11.31
CA GLY A 3 -14.76 -18.96 12.58
C GLY A 3 -13.42 -19.71 12.51
N ASP A 4 -13.19 -20.44 11.41
CA ASP A 4 -11.97 -21.24 11.24
C ASP A 4 -10.75 -20.43 10.76
N ARG A 5 -10.91 -19.13 10.48
CA ARG A 5 -9.85 -18.28 9.88
C ARG A 5 -9.20 -17.31 10.85
N ILE A 6 -9.67 -17.25 12.10
CA ILE A 6 -9.09 -16.37 13.12
C ILE A 6 -7.71 -16.88 13.52
N GLU A 7 -7.55 -18.19 13.74
CA GLU A 7 -6.23 -18.76 14.06
C GLU A 7 -5.23 -18.57 12.92
N ASP A 8 -5.66 -18.73 11.67
CA ASP A 8 -4.80 -18.50 10.51
C ASP A 8 -4.43 -17.02 10.36
N TYR A 9 -5.37 -16.12 10.67
CA TYR A 9 -5.12 -14.68 10.71
C TYR A 9 -4.09 -14.33 11.80
N GLU A 10 -4.28 -14.78 13.03
CA GLU A 10 -3.34 -14.52 14.13
C GLU A 10 -1.95 -15.12 13.85
N LYS A 11 -1.88 -16.28 13.19
CA LYS A 11 -0.59 -16.87 12.75
C LYS A 11 0.09 -16.06 11.64
N ALA A 12 -0.63 -15.30 10.83
CA ALA A 12 -0.09 -14.54 9.69
C ALA A 12 0.15 -13.06 10.03
N ARG A 13 -0.65 -12.51 10.93
CA ARG A 13 -0.59 -11.12 11.36
C ARG A 13 0.79 -10.79 11.93
N GLY A 14 1.35 -9.66 11.53
CA GLY A 14 2.65 -9.18 12.00
C GLY A 14 3.88 -9.94 11.47
N LYS A 15 3.71 -10.96 10.60
CA LYS A 15 4.85 -11.65 9.96
C LYS A 15 5.42 -10.91 8.75
N TYR A 16 4.59 -10.10 8.11
CA TYR A 16 4.92 -9.39 6.88
C TYR A 16 4.70 -7.90 7.12
N ILE A 17 5.73 -7.26 7.66
CA ILE A 17 5.74 -5.83 7.95
C ILE A 17 6.83 -5.22 7.06
N ILE A 18 6.51 -4.13 6.39
CA ILE A 18 7.51 -3.30 5.73
C ILE A 18 8.02 -2.30 6.76
N ASP A 19 9.24 -2.54 7.24
CA ASP A 19 9.97 -1.72 8.20
C ASP A 19 11.26 -1.16 7.57
N GLN A 20 12.08 -0.48 8.37
CA GLN A 20 13.34 0.10 7.88
C GLN A 20 14.33 -0.97 7.38
N GLU A 21 14.39 -2.16 7.99
CA GLU A 21 15.29 -3.23 7.58
C GLU A 21 14.94 -3.74 6.18
N VAL A 22 13.63 -3.93 5.91
CA VAL A 22 13.13 -4.26 4.58
C VAL A 22 13.48 -3.15 3.60
N MET A 23 13.28 -1.88 3.97
CA MET A 23 13.60 -0.74 3.10
C MET A 23 15.09 -0.65 2.77
N ASP A 24 15.98 -0.99 3.70
CA ASP A 24 17.43 -0.97 3.50
C ASP A 24 17.90 -2.08 2.55
N ALA A 25 17.19 -3.20 2.51
CA ALA A 25 17.43 -4.30 1.56
C ALA A 25 16.92 -4.01 0.14
N LEU A 26 16.05 -3.02 -0.05
CA LEU A 26 15.52 -2.65 -1.37
C LEU A 26 16.53 -1.87 -2.20
N SER A 27 16.42 -1.99 -3.53
CA SER A 27 17.13 -1.11 -4.46
C SER A 27 16.83 0.37 -4.18
N LYS A 28 17.78 1.25 -4.52
CA LYS A 28 17.61 2.70 -4.40
C LYS A 28 16.48 3.24 -5.27
N ASP A 29 16.20 2.56 -6.39
CA ASP A 29 15.14 2.93 -7.34
C ASP A 29 13.85 2.13 -7.14
N ALA A 30 13.76 1.33 -6.06
CA ALA A 30 12.54 0.58 -5.76
C ALA A 30 11.38 1.51 -5.44
N ILE A 31 10.15 1.04 -5.65
CA ILE A 31 8.93 1.77 -5.33
C ILE A 31 8.03 0.86 -4.48
N VAL A 32 7.60 1.36 -3.32
CA VAL A 32 6.66 0.67 -2.43
C VAL A 32 5.26 1.23 -2.62
N MET A 33 4.32 0.36 -2.98
CA MET A 33 2.92 0.68 -3.22
C MET A 33 2.01 -0.02 -2.21
N HIS A 34 0.86 0.58 -1.91
CA HIS A 34 -0.12 0.02 -0.98
C HIS A 34 -1.53 0.56 -1.27
N PRO A 35 -2.54 -0.28 -1.47
CA PRO A 35 -3.92 0.14 -1.56
C PRO A 35 -4.47 0.44 -0.15
N LEU A 36 -4.31 1.68 0.29
CA LEU A 36 -4.84 2.16 1.58
C LEU A 36 -6.32 1.76 1.82
N PRO A 37 -6.78 1.65 3.09
CA PRO A 37 -6.07 1.98 4.33
C PRO A 37 -5.06 0.91 4.73
N ARG A 38 -3.95 1.34 5.35
CA ARG A 38 -3.03 0.42 6.02
C ARG A 38 -3.39 0.22 7.48
N VAL A 39 -3.03 -0.93 8.06
CA VAL A 39 -3.29 -1.27 9.47
C VAL A 39 -1.99 -1.32 10.27
N ASP A 40 -1.23 -2.41 10.13
CA ASP A 40 0.02 -2.70 10.86
C ASP A 40 1.10 -3.30 9.95
N GLU A 41 0.82 -3.44 8.65
CA GLU A 41 1.69 -4.06 7.66
C GLU A 41 2.77 -3.13 7.07
N ILE A 42 2.74 -1.82 7.37
CA ILE A 42 3.78 -0.85 7.01
C ILE A 42 4.05 0.05 8.21
N ASP A 43 5.30 0.05 8.68
CA ASP A 43 5.71 0.93 9.77
C ASP A 43 5.62 2.41 9.34
N PRO A 44 5.00 3.31 10.13
CA PRO A 44 4.92 4.73 9.82
C PRO A 44 6.28 5.40 9.55
N VAL A 45 7.40 4.87 10.06
CA VAL A 45 8.75 5.42 9.76
C VAL A 45 9.05 5.42 8.26
N VAL A 46 8.49 4.44 7.53
CA VAL A 46 8.66 4.27 6.09
C VAL A 46 8.01 5.40 5.28
N ASP A 47 7.07 6.17 5.87
CA ASP A 47 6.41 7.30 5.19
C ASP A 47 7.40 8.37 4.70
N SER A 48 8.51 8.53 5.41
CA SER A 48 9.53 9.52 5.10
C SER A 48 10.45 9.10 3.95
N ASP A 49 10.46 7.82 3.58
CA ASP A 49 11.29 7.31 2.50
C ASP A 49 10.71 7.73 1.13
N PRO A 50 11.50 8.34 0.23
CA PRO A 50 11.01 8.77 -1.09
C PRO A 50 10.45 7.61 -1.94
N ARG A 51 10.89 6.38 -1.68
CA ARG A 51 10.42 5.16 -2.35
C ARG A 51 9.00 4.76 -1.94
N ALA A 52 8.51 5.24 -0.79
CA ALA A 52 7.12 5.08 -0.37
C ALA A 52 6.19 5.90 -1.28
N ALA A 53 5.40 5.21 -2.10
CA ALA A 53 4.57 5.83 -3.14
C ALA A 53 3.06 5.68 -2.89
N TYR A 54 2.62 5.01 -1.83
CA TYR A 54 1.19 4.76 -1.59
C TYR A 54 0.34 6.04 -1.45
N PHE A 55 0.88 7.15 -0.93
CA PHE A 55 0.18 8.43 -0.95
C PHE A 55 0.08 9.03 -2.36
N ARG A 56 1.18 8.99 -3.13
CA ARG A 56 1.18 9.41 -4.54
C ARG A 56 0.24 8.55 -5.37
N GLN A 57 0.19 7.25 -5.12
CA GLN A 57 -0.72 6.29 -5.73
C GLN A 57 -2.18 6.64 -5.45
N ALA A 58 -2.54 6.92 -4.19
CA ALA A 58 -3.90 7.32 -3.83
C ALA A 58 -4.31 8.62 -4.53
N HIS A 59 -3.41 9.60 -4.58
CA HIS A 59 -3.62 10.85 -5.32
C HIS A 59 -3.80 10.60 -6.83
N ASN A 60 -2.95 9.76 -7.44
CA ASN A 60 -3.08 9.37 -8.84
C ASN A 60 -4.43 8.71 -9.14
N GLY A 61 -5.02 8.00 -8.17
CA GLY A 61 -6.36 7.43 -8.29
C GLY A 61 -7.47 8.46 -8.55
N LEU A 62 -7.32 9.70 -8.08
CA LEU A 62 -8.25 10.80 -8.41
C LEU A 62 -8.19 11.11 -9.91
N HIS A 63 -6.99 11.37 -10.43
CA HIS A 63 -6.78 11.74 -11.83
C HIS A 63 -7.19 10.64 -12.79
N ILE A 64 -6.88 9.38 -12.45
CA ILE A 64 -7.32 8.22 -13.24
C ILE A 64 -8.84 8.15 -13.30
N ARG A 65 -9.54 8.34 -12.18
CA ARG A 65 -11.01 8.34 -12.18
C ARG A 65 -11.59 9.50 -12.98
N MET A 66 -11.00 10.70 -12.89
CA MET A 66 -11.40 11.83 -13.73
C MET A 66 -11.24 11.51 -15.23
N ALA A 67 -10.10 10.95 -15.63
CA ALA A 67 -9.84 10.54 -17.01
C ALA A 67 -10.83 9.45 -17.48
N LEU A 68 -11.08 8.43 -16.64
CA LEU A 68 -12.05 7.38 -16.94
C LEU A 68 -13.46 7.93 -17.12
N LEU A 69 -13.92 8.80 -16.21
CA LEU A 69 -15.23 9.45 -16.33
C LEU A 69 -15.32 10.29 -17.60
N ARG A 70 -14.27 11.02 -17.95
CA ARG A 70 -14.19 11.78 -19.20
C ARG A 70 -14.35 10.88 -20.42
N MET A 71 -13.62 9.76 -20.44
CA MET A 71 -13.68 8.79 -21.55
C MET A 71 -15.05 8.13 -21.68
N VAL A 72 -15.70 7.79 -20.57
CA VAL A 72 -17.00 7.10 -20.58
C VAL A 72 -18.16 8.05 -20.92
N LEU A 73 -18.07 9.32 -20.51
CA LEU A 73 -19.12 10.30 -20.70
C LEU A 73 -18.95 11.15 -21.98
N GLU A 74 -17.86 10.97 -22.72
CA GLU A 74 -17.52 11.71 -23.95
C GLU A 74 -17.52 13.24 -23.81
N VAL A 75 -17.19 13.76 -22.62
CA VAL A 75 -17.12 15.21 -22.30
C VAL A 75 -15.70 15.78 -22.26
#